data_AF-A0A2N6N8D3-F1
#
_entry.id   AF-A0A2N6N8D3-F1
#
_cell.length_a   1.000
_cell.length_b   1.000
_cell.length_c   1.000
_cell.angle_alpha   90.00
_cell.angle_beta   90.00
_cell.angle_gamma   90.00
#
_symmetry.space_group_name_H-M   'P 1'
#
loop_
_entity.id
_entity.type
_entity.pdbx_description
1 polymer ?
#
loop_
_entity_poly.entity_id
_entity_poly.type
_entity_poly.pdbx_seq_one_letter_code
_entity_poly.pdbx_strand_id
1 'polypeptide(L)'
;MFQSTLRYLAFANHAIVWVSSLIVTGILSYFLNKYSAAHNTHIIYQEVIAVITLAFWTLGMILPLISRYGGHLWPINLALSYLWLTSFIFSAQDWSRGYCRRYSYVYGFSRCGLKKTVIAFNFIAL
;
A
#
# COMPACT_ATOMS: atom_id res chain seq x y z
N MET A 1 -2.15 6.78 -32.45
CA MET A 1 -1.05 7.07 -31.50
C MET A 1 -1.52 7.30 -30.06
N PHE A 2 -2.50 8.17 -29.79
CA PHE A 2 -2.95 8.49 -28.43
C PHE A 2 -3.39 7.28 -27.56
N GLN A 3 -4.07 6.29 -28.14
CA GLN A 3 -4.55 5.12 -27.38
C GLN A 3 -3.42 4.23 -26.84
N SER A 4 -2.32 4.07 -27.56
CA SER A 4 -1.20 3.24 -27.12
C SER A 4 -0.47 3.88 -25.95
N THR A 5 -0.19 5.19 -26.02
CA THR A 5 0.43 5.95 -24.92
C THR A 5 -0.43 5.94 -23.66
N LEU A 6 -1.76 6.06 -23.80
CA LEU A 6 -2.68 6.00 -22.66
C LEU A 6 -2.67 4.63 -21.96
N ARG A 7 -2.57 3.55 -22.74
CA ARG A 7 -2.48 2.17 -22.22
C ARG A 7 -1.17 1.93 -21.46
N TYR A 8 -0.05 2.45 -21.97
CA TYR A 8 1.24 2.35 -21.27
C TYR A 8 1.26 3.17 -19.98
N LEU A 9 0.67 4.37 -19.97
CA LEU A 9 0.54 5.17 -18.75
C LEU A 9 -0.37 4.51 -17.72
N ALA A 10 -1.50 3.92 -18.15
CA ALA A 10 -2.37 3.15 -17.27
C ALA A 10 -1.64 1.93 -16.69
N PHE A 11 -0.91 1.19 -17.52
CA PHE A 11 -0.09 0.06 -17.06
C PHE A 11 0.97 0.52 -16.03
N ALA A 12 1.71 1.60 -16.31
CA ALA A 12 2.69 2.15 -15.39
C ALA A 12 2.06 2.55 -14.05
N ASN A 13 0.88 3.16 -14.07
CA ASN A 13 0.13 3.50 -12.86
C ASN A 13 -0.24 2.24 -12.06
N HIS A 14 -0.80 1.23 -12.71
CA HIS A 14 -1.13 -0.04 -12.05
C HIS A 14 0.12 -0.75 -11.49
N ALA A 15 1.25 -0.66 -12.20
CA ALA A 15 2.53 -1.21 -11.74
C ALA A 15 3.05 -0.48 -10.50
N ILE A 16 2.94 0.85 -10.42
CA ILE A 16 3.34 1.64 -9.25
C ILE A 16 2.51 1.26 -8.01
N VAL A 17 1.19 1.12 -8.18
CA VAL A 17 0.30 0.71 -7.08
C VAL A 17 0.63 -0.73 -6.64
N TRP A 18 0.93 -1.63 -7.58
CA TRP A 18 1.32 -3.00 -7.26
C TRP A 18 2.67 -3.09 -6.53
N VAL A 19 3.69 -2.34 -6.97
CA VAL A 19 4.98 -2.29 -6.27
C VAL A 19 4.79 -1.73 -4.86
N SER A 20 3.95 -0.71 -4.71
CA SER A 20 3.66 -0.11 -3.40
C SER A 20 2.96 -1.09 -2.47
N SER A 21 1.96 -1.84 -2.96
CA SER A 21 1.28 -2.86 -2.16
C SER A 21 2.19 -4.02 -1.77
N LEU A 22 3.10 -4.45 -2.65
CA LEU A 22 4.10 -5.47 -2.36
C LEU A 22 5.07 -5.03 -1.24
N ILE A 23 5.58 -3.80 -1.32
CA ILE A 23 6.51 -3.26 -0.31
C ILE A 23 5.81 -3.11 1.05
N VAL A 24 4.60 -2.54 1.07
CA VAL A 24 3.84 -2.34 2.32
C VAL A 24 3.50 -3.68 2.95
N THR A 25 2.99 -4.64 2.18
CA THR A 25 2.71 -6.00 2.66
C THR A 25 3.96 -6.65 3.26
N GLY A 26 5.10 -6.59 2.57
CA GLY A 26 6.34 -7.20 3.06
C GLY A 26 6.82 -6.61 4.40
N ILE A 27 6.71 -5.29 4.57
CA ILE A 27 7.12 -4.61 5.81
C ILE A 27 6.15 -4.92 6.96
N LEU A 28 4.85 -4.88 6.69
CA LEU A 28 3.81 -5.11 7.70
C LEU A 28 3.75 -6.59 8.12
N SER A 29 3.83 -7.54 7.18
CA SER A 29 4.02 -8.97 7.46
C SER A 29 5.27 -9.23 8.32
N TYR A 30 6.39 -8.56 8.03
CA TYR A 30 7.60 -8.66 8.87
C TYR A 30 7.35 -8.15 10.29
N PHE A 31 6.57 -7.07 10.45
CA PHE A 31 6.22 -6.56 11.77
C PHE A 31 5.26 -7.48 12.53
N LEU A 32 4.28 -8.07 11.86
CA LEU A 32 3.33 -9.01 12.47
C LEU A 32 4.02 -10.29 12.94
N ASN A 33 4.89 -10.88 12.11
CA ASN A 33 5.59 -12.12 12.43
C ASN A 33 6.61 -11.93 13.57
N LYS A 34 7.45 -10.90 13.49
CA LYS A 34 8.60 -10.77 14.40
C LYS A 34 8.27 -10.14 15.75
N TYR A 35 7.22 -9.33 15.83
CA TYR A 35 6.92 -8.53 17.03
C TYR A 35 5.56 -8.84 17.66
N SER A 36 4.87 -9.90 17.20
CA SER A 36 3.54 -10.29 17.68
C SER A 36 2.59 -9.09 17.78
N ALA A 37 2.68 -8.19 16.79
CA ALA A 37 1.92 -6.94 16.72
C ALA A 37 0.44 -7.17 16.37
N ALA A 38 -0.05 -8.40 16.49
CA ALA A 38 -1.39 -8.87 16.17
C ALA A 38 -2.51 -8.17 16.98
N HIS A 39 -2.17 -7.44 18.04
CA HIS A 39 -3.14 -6.67 18.82
C HIS A 39 -3.33 -5.23 18.28
N ASN A 40 -2.48 -4.78 17.34
CA ASN A 40 -2.60 -3.45 16.75
C ASN A 40 -3.56 -3.47 15.57
N THR A 41 -4.80 -3.05 15.81
CA THR A 41 -5.87 -2.97 14.81
C THR A 41 -5.48 -2.11 13.60
N HIS A 42 -4.72 -1.03 13.82
CA HIS A 42 -4.20 -0.17 12.75
C HIS A 42 -3.24 -0.90 11.79
N ILE A 43 -2.34 -1.74 12.32
CA ILE A 43 -1.38 -2.51 11.49
C ILE A 43 -2.10 -3.60 10.70
N ILE A 44 -3.07 -4.28 11.32
CA ILE A 44 -3.89 -5.29 10.64
C ILE A 44 -4.70 -4.66 9.51
N TYR A 45 -5.31 -3.50 9.74
CA TYR A 45 -6.04 -2.79 8.70
C TYR A 45 -5.13 -2.47 7.49
N GLN A 46 -3.95 -1.90 7.74
CA GLN A 46 -3.00 -1.56 6.68
C GLN A 46 -2.55 -2.82 5.90
N GLU A 47 -2.30 -3.94 6.59
CA GLU A 47 -1.91 -5.20 5.97
C GLU A 47 -3.02 -5.77 5.08
N VAL A 48 -4.26 -5.78 5.57
CA VAL A 48 -5.42 -6.30 4.80
C VAL A 48 -5.61 -5.50 3.51
N ILE A 49 -5.56 -4.17 3.57
CA ILE A 49 -5.69 -3.33 2.37
C ILE A 49 -4.52 -3.57 1.40
N ALA A 50 -3.30 -3.69 1.91
CA ALA A 50 -2.13 -3.96 1.08
C ALA A 50 -2.21 -5.34 0.39
N VAL A 51 -2.58 -6.40 1.11
CA VAL A 51 -2.73 -7.77 0.57
C VAL A 51 -3.87 -7.86 -0.45
N ILE A 52 -5.02 -7.25 -0.17
CA ILE A 52 -6.14 -7.20 -1.12
C ILE A 52 -5.71 -6.49 -2.40
N THR A 53 -5.08 -5.32 -2.28
CA THR A 53 -4.58 -4.55 -3.43
C THR A 53 -3.54 -5.35 -4.22
N LEU A 54 -2.61 -6.02 -3.52
CA LEU A 54 -1.63 -6.89 -4.14
C LEU A 54 -2.33 -8.00 -4.94
N ALA A 55 -3.23 -8.77 -4.34
CA ALA A 55 -3.94 -9.85 -5.02
C ALA A 55 -4.70 -9.39 -6.26
N PHE A 56 -5.48 -8.30 -6.14
CA PHE A 56 -6.25 -7.76 -7.26
C PHE A 56 -5.35 -7.22 -8.37
N TRP A 57 -4.30 -6.45 -8.05
CA TRP A 57 -3.40 -5.88 -9.07
C TRP A 57 -2.39 -6.86 -9.63
N THR A 58 -2.09 -7.98 -8.97
CA THR A 58 -1.24 -9.01 -9.58
C THR A 58 -1.90 -9.59 -10.83
N LEU A 59 -3.22 -9.78 -10.78
CA LEU A 59 -4.01 -10.12 -11.97
C LEU A 59 -4.29 -8.86 -12.82
N GLY A 60 -4.70 -7.77 -12.18
CA GLY A 60 -5.12 -6.51 -12.80
C GLY A 60 -4.07 -5.81 -13.66
N MET A 61 -2.77 -5.98 -13.40
CA MET A 61 -1.70 -5.41 -14.24
C MET A 61 -1.65 -5.98 -15.66
N ILE A 62 -2.17 -7.21 -15.87
CA ILE A 62 -2.18 -7.86 -17.18
C ILE A 62 -3.39 -7.40 -18.01
N LEU A 63 -4.46 -6.97 -17.35
CA LEU A 63 -5.72 -6.57 -17.97
C LEU A 63 -5.59 -5.37 -18.95
N PRO A 64 -4.79 -4.31 -18.69
CA PRO A 64 -4.59 -3.21 -19.66
C PRO A 64 -3.85 -3.63 -20.95
N LEU A 65 -3.18 -4.79 -20.97
CA LEU A 65 -2.56 -5.34 -22.17
C LEU A 65 -3.58 -6.05 -23.09
N ILE A 66 -4.77 -6.35 -22.57
CA ILE A 66 -5.84 -7.01 -23.32
C ILE A 66 -6.70 -5.95 -24.01
N SER A 67 -6.77 -5.98 -25.34
CA SER A 67 -7.46 -4.96 -26.17
C SER A 67 -8.96 -4.77 -25.90
N ARG A 68 -9.58 -5.63 -25.07
CA ARG A 68 -11.01 -5.60 -24.72
C ARG A 68 -11.31 -4.85 -23.41
N TYR A 69 -10.29 -4.27 -22.78
CA TYR A 69 -10.44 -3.66 -21.46
C TYR A 69 -11.13 -2.29 -21.50
N GLY A 70 -12.43 -2.27 -21.17
CA GLY A 70 -13.28 -1.07 -21.20
C GLY A 70 -13.29 -0.24 -19.91
N GLY A 71 -12.23 -0.27 -19.09
CA GLY A 71 -12.13 0.60 -17.90
C GLY A 71 -12.93 0.15 -16.66
N HIS A 72 -13.37 -1.11 -16.59
CA HIS A 72 -14.17 -1.64 -15.47
C HIS A 72 -13.45 -1.66 -14.11
N LEU A 73 -12.13 -1.42 -14.06
CA LEU A 73 -11.37 -1.30 -12.80
C LEU A 73 -11.46 0.07 -12.15
N TRP A 74 -11.98 1.08 -12.86
CA TRP A 74 -12.02 2.43 -12.31
C TRP A 74 -12.74 2.49 -10.95
N PRO A 75 -13.95 1.94 -10.75
CA PRO A 75 -14.65 2.05 -9.48
C PRO A 75 -13.90 1.35 -8.34
N ILE A 76 -13.26 0.21 -8.65
CA ILE A 76 -12.44 -0.56 -7.71
C ILE A 76 -11.20 0.24 -7.32
N ASN A 77 -10.54 0.87 -8.31
CA ASN A 77 -9.36 1.70 -8.07
C ASN A 77 -9.72 2.90 -7.18
N LEU A 78 -10.85 3.56 -7.44
CA LEU A 78 -11.34 4.66 -6.61
C LEU A 78 -11.63 4.22 -5.17
N ALA A 79 -12.33 3.10 -4.98
CA ALA A 79 -12.60 2.56 -3.65
C ALA A 79 -11.31 2.21 -2.89
N LEU A 80 -10.35 1.57 -3.58
CA LEU A 80 -9.05 1.26 -3.02
C LEU A 80 -8.28 2.53 -2.64
N SER A 81 -8.29 3.59 -3.44
CA SER A 81 -7.63 4.87 -3.10
C SER A 81 -8.13 5.44 -1.76
N TYR A 82 -9.43 5.38 -1.45
CA TYR A 82 -9.94 5.83 -0.14
C TYR A 82 -9.50 4.95 1.03
N LEU A 83 -9.35 3.64 0.79
CA LEU A 83 -8.84 2.71 1.79
C LEU A 83 -7.33 2.94 2.02
N TRP A 84 -6.58 3.21 0.96
CA TRP A 84 -5.17 3.62 1.03
C TRP A 84 -4.99 4.97 1.72
N LEU A 85 -5.89 5.93 1.50
CA LEU A 85 -5.89 7.20 2.22
C LEU A 85 -6.08 6.99 3.73
N THR A 86 -6.99 6.08 4.11
CA THR A 86 -7.22 5.74 5.52
C THR A 86 -5.98 5.05 6.12
N SER A 87 -5.37 4.11 5.39
CA SER A 87 -4.09 3.47 5.73
C SER A 87 -2.98 4.50 5.94
N PHE A 88 -2.87 5.48 5.03
CA PHE A 88 -1.93 6.58 5.12
C PHE A 88 -2.14 7.41 6.38
N ILE A 89 -3.37 7.84 6.65
CA ILE A 89 -3.72 8.64 7.83
C ILE A 89 -3.32 7.92 9.12
N PHE A 90 -3.62 6.63 9.25
CA PHE A 90 -3.22 5.84 10.43
C PHE A 90 -1.71 5.71 10.56
N SER A 91 -1.01 5.37 9.48
CA SER A 91 0.46 5.27 9.48
C SER A 91 1.14 6.60 9.82
N ALA A 92 0.56 7.72 9.38
CA ALA A 92 1.05 9.06 9.69
C ALA A 92 0.80 9.42 11.16
N GLN A 93 -0.36 9.12 11.73
CA GLN A 93 -0.63 9.38 13.15
C GLN A 93 0.28 8.57 14.06
N ASP A 94 0.47 7.29 13.75
CA ASP A 94 1.23 6.38 14.59
C ASP A 94 2.75 6.64 14.51
N TRP A 95 3.26 6.99 13.33
CA TRP A 95 4.71 6.98 13.06
C TRP A 95 5.29 8.30 12.52
N SER A 96 4.50 9.38 12.42
CA SER A 96 5.01 10.73 12.11
C SER A 96 5.87 11.30 13.26
N ARG A 97 6.59 12.39 12.97
CA ARG A 97 7.50 13.19 13.82
C ARG A 97 7.57 12.81 15.32
N GLY A 98 8.75 12.41 15.79
CA GLY A 98 9.04 12.27 17.23
C GLY A 98 8.47 11.01 17.91
N TYR A 99 7.35 10.48 17.42
CA TYR A 99 6.70 9.27 17.97
C TYR A 99 7.53 8.01 17.75
N CYS A 100 8.25 7.91 16.62
CA CYS A 100 9.11 6.74 16.38
C CYS A 100 10.27 6.63 17.38
N ARG A 101 10.83 7.76 17.84
CA ARG A 101 11.93 7.79 18.82
C ARG A 101 11.41 7.71 20.26
N ARG A 102 10.21 8.23 20.56
CA ARG A 102 9.59 8.17 21.90
C ARG A 102 8.99 6.81 22.25
N TYR A 103 8.36 6.11 21.29
CA TYR A 103 7.72 4.80 21.52
C TYR A 103 8.61 3.60 21.16
N SER A 104 9.85 3.83 20.70
CA SER A 104 10.87 2.78 20.51
C SER A 104 11.10 1.96 21.80
N TYR A 105 10.96 2.59 22.96
CA TYR A 105 11.29 1.99 24.27
C TYR A 105 10.18 1.06 24.82
N VAL A 106 8.90 1.27 24.43
CA VAL A 106 7.76 0.50 24.98
C VAL A 106 7.44 -0.75 24.15
N TYR A 107 7.72 -0.73 22.85
CA TYR A 107 7.38 -1.82 21.93
C TYR A 107 8.59 -2.45 21.21
N GLY A 108 9.84 -2.05 21.53
CA GLY A 108 11.05 -2.63 20.94
C GLY A 108 11.34 -2.24 19.48
N PHE A 109 10.72 -1.17 18.97
CA PHE A 109 10.77 -0.79 17.55
C PHE A 109 11.80 0.30 17.24
N SER A 110 13.06 -0.04 16.95
CA SER A 110 14.08 0.95 16.52
C SER A 110 14.17 1.17 14.98
N ARG A 111 13.30 0.55 14.17
CA ARG A 111 13.36 0.67 12.70
C ARG A 111 12.47 1.79 12.14
N CYS A 112 12.77 3.03 12.51
CA CYS A 112 12.06 4.20 12.00
C CYS A 112 12.11 4.36 10.47
N GLY A 113 13.18 3.86 9.83
CA GLY A 113 13.28 3.82 8.37
C GLY A 113 12.11 3.06 7.74
N LEU A 114 11.86 1.83 8.19
CA LEU A 114 10.79 0.98 7.65
C LEU A 114 9.39 1.57 7.87
N LYS A 115 9.14 2.17 9.04
CA LYS A 115 7.85 2.83 9.32
C LYS A 115 7.61 4.03 8.42
N LYS A 116 8.65 4.83 8.16
CA LYS A 116 8.60 5.93 7.20
C LYS A 116 8.42 5.45 5.76
N THR A 117 9.02 4.31 5.41
CA THR A 117 8.78 3.66 4.12
C THR A 117 7.29 3.33 3.97
N VAL A 118 6.64 2.73 4.97
CA VAL A 118 5.19 2.44 4.90
C VAL A 118 4.38 3.72 4.68
N ILE A 119 4.68 4.81 5.40
CA ILE A 119 3.98 6.10 5.17
C ILE A 119 4.16 6.59 3.72
N ALA A 120 5.38 6.55 3.20
CA ALA A 120 5.68 7.02 1.85
C ALA A 120 4.98 6.16 0.77
N PHE A 121 5.04 4.84 0.89
CA PHE A 121 4.44 3.94 -0.09
C PHE A 121 2.91 3.85 0.03
N ASN A 122 2.34 4.10 1.21
CA ASN A 122 0.90 4.33 1.36
C ASN A 122 0.43 5.56 0.57
N PHE A 123 1.23 6.63 0.53
CA PHE A 123 0.92 7.83 -0.26
C PHE A 123 1.08 7.59 -1.77
N ILE A 124 2.07 6.80 -2.18
CA ILE A 124 2.31 6.49 -3.61
C ILE A 124 1.22 5.56 -4.19
N ALA A 125 0.62 4.72 -3.35
CA ALA A 125 -0.45 3.81 -3.75
C ALA A 125 -1.84 4.49 -3.89
N LEU A 126 -1.95 5.77 -3.51
CA LEU A 126 -3.19 6.56 -3.57
C LEU A 126 -3.64 6.81 -5.01
#